data_AF-A0A382JXX0-F1
#
_entry.id   AF-A0A382JXX0-F1
#
_cell.length_a   1.000
_cell.length_b   1.000
_cell.length_c   1.000
_cell.angle_alpha   90.00
_cell.angle_beta   90.00
_cell.angle_gamma   90.00
#
_symmetry.space_group_name_H-M   'P 1'
#
loop_
_entity.id
_entity.type
_entity.pdbx_description
1 polymer ?
#
loop_
_entity_poly.entity_id
_entity_poly.type
_entity_poly.pdbx_seq_one_letter_code
_entity_poly.pdbx_strand_id
1 'polypeptide(L)'
;MEFVQLINKHGLKGKVRANKAGCLDACELGPALVVYPSGYWYTGVKKDDVETIFKHSILKDDPVEKLIADESTWDELKNIRSK
;
A
#
# COMPACT_ATOMS: atom_id res chain seq x y z
N MET A 1 -12.85 -5.13 -5.96
CA MET A 1 -11.48 -4.76 -5.54
C MET A 1 -11.01 -3.66 -6.47
N GLU A 2 -10.93 -2.43 -5.97
CA GLU A 2 -10.76 -1.23 -6.80
C GLU A 2 -9.45 -1.22 -7.60
N PHE A 3 -8.34 -1.69 -7.01
CA PHE A 3 -7.09 -1.95 -7.74
C PHE A 3 -7.28 -2.83 -9.00
N VAL A 4 -8.09 -3.89 -8.94
CA VAL A 4 -8.34 -4.76 -10.11
C VAL A 4 -9.08 -4.01 -11.21
N GLN A 5 -10.02 -3.14 -10.84
CA GLN A 5 -10.75 -2.31 -11.79
C GLN A 5 -9.80 -1.33 -12.49
N LEU A 6 -8.91 -0.68 -11.73
CA LEU A 6 -7.90 0.23 -12.26
C LEU A 6 -6.88 -0.49 -13.16
N ILE A 7 -6.40 -1.68 -12.77
CA ILE A 7 -5.51 -2.51 -13.60
C ILE A 7 -6.15 -2.81 -14.95
N ASN A 8 -7.43 -3.23 -14.96
CA ASN A 8 -8.14 -3.53 -16.20
C ASN A 8 -8.35 -2.27 -17.05
N LYS A 9 -8.75 -1.15 -16.43
CA LYS A 9 -8.98 0.15 -17.10
C LYS A 9 -7.73 0.68 -17.80
N HIS A 10 -6.54 0.42 -17.26
CA HIS A 10 -5.27 0.87 -17.83
C HIS A 10 -4.56 -0.20 -18.69
N GLY A 11 -5.22 -1.32 -19.00
CA GLY A 11 -4.64 -2.37 -19.85
C GLY A 11 -3.43 -3.09 -19.22
N LEU A 12 -3.33 -3.12 -17.89
CA LEU A 12 -2.20 -3.69 -17.16
C LEU A 12 -2.38 -5.17 -16.78
N LYS A 13 -3.44 -5.81 -17.27
CA LYS A 13 -3.71 -7.23 -17.00
C LYS A 13 -2.53 -8.09 -17.49
N GLY A 14 -2.04 -8.96 -16.61
CA GLY A 14 -0.87 -9.82 -16.88
C GLY A 14 0.48 -9.15 -16.62
N LYS A 15 0.51 -7.82 -16.40
CA LYS A 15 1.73 -7.07 -16.00
C LYS A 15 1.69 -6.70 -14.52
N VAL A 16 0.53 -6.26 -14.03
CA VAL A 16 0.30 -5.92 -12.63
C VAL A 16 -0.75 -6.86 -12.05
N ARG A 17 -0.49 -7.36 -10.85
CA ARG A 17 -1.43 -8.18 -10.07
C ARG A 17 -1.75 -7.46 -8.77
N ALA A 18 -3.05 -7.37 -8.47
CA ALA A 18 -3.52 -7.06 -7.13
C ALA A 18 -4.13 -8.33 -6.53
N ASN A 19 -3.78 -8.65 -5.29
CA ASN A 19 -4.38 -9.74 -4.53
C ASN A 19 -4.70 -9.26 -3.11
N LYS A 20 -5.62 -9.98 -2.46
CA LYS A 20 -5.77 -9.88 -1.01
C LYS A 20 -4.59 -10.60 -0.36
N ALA A 21 -4.08 -10.04 0.72
CA ALA A 21 -3.08 -10.68 1.57
C ALA A 21 -3.72 -11.07 2.91
N GLY A 22 -3.10 -12.03 3.59
CA GLY A 22 -3.36 -12.28 5.01
C GLY A 22 -2.68 -11.24 5.89
N CYS A 23 -2.35 -11.62 7.13
CA CYS A 23 -1.58 -10.76 8.02
C CYS A 23 -0.21 -10.41 7.40
N LEU A 24 0.12 -9.11 7.41
CA LEU A 24 1.41 -8.56 7.00
C LEU A 24 2.23 -8.06 8.20
N ASP A 25 1.88 -8.49 9.41
CA ASP A 25 2.50 -8.10 10.68
C ASP A 25 2.48 -6.58 11.00
N ALA A 26 1.52 -5.85 10.42
CA ALA A 26 1.31 -4.42 10.64
C ALA A 26 -0.16 -4.12 11.03
N CYS A 27 -0.78 -5.01 11.81
CA CYS A 27 -2.21 -4.95 12.13
C CYS A 27 -2.60 -3.67 12.86
N GLU A 28 -1.76 -3.24 13.80
CA GLU A 28 -1.98 -2.09 14.67
C GLU A 28 -1.94 -0.76 13.91
N LEU A 29 -1.29 -0.75 12.74
CA LEU A 29 -1.25 0.38 11.80
C LEU A 29 -2.09 0.13 10.54
N GLY A 30 -2.96 -0.89 10.56
CA GLY A 30 -3.76 -1.29 9.41
C GLY A 30 -4.82 -0.25 9.03
N PRO A 31 -5.41 -0.33 7.82
CA PRO A 31 -5.12 -1.30 6.76
C PRO A 31 -3.74 -1.11 6.11
N ALA A 32 -3.02 -2.23 5.91
CA ALA A 32 -1.69 -2.23 5.30
C ALA A 32 -1.73 -2.67 3.83
N LEU A 33 -0.89 -2.04 3.01
CA LEU A 33 -0.70 -2.36 1.59
C LEU A 33 0.79 -2.29 1.26
N VAL A 34 1.28 -3.23 0.45
CA VAL A 34 2.65 -3.21 -0.06
C VAL A 34 2.67 -3.29 -1.58
N VAL A 35 3.49 -2.47 -2.22
CA VAL A 35 3.73 -2.49 -3.67
C VAL A 35 5.11 -3.06 -3.94
N TYR A 36 5.17 -4.12 -4.75
CA TYR A 36 6.42 -4.72 -5.22
C TYR A 36 6.65 -4.42 -6.71
N PRO A 37 7.92 -4.36 -7.17
CA PRO A 37 9.16 -4.69 -6.44
C PRO A 37 9.71 -3.58 -5.53
N SER A 38 9.18 -2.35 -5.63
CA SER A 38 9.72 -1.15 -4.98
C SER A 38 9.69 -1.19 -3.44
N GLY A 39 8.85 -2.04 -2.86
CA GLY A 39 8.74 -2.21 -1.41
C GLY A 39 8.03 -1.05 -0.72
N TYR A 40 7.19 -0.30 -1.43
CA TYR A 40 6.42 0.79 -0.84
C TYR A 40 5.35 0.22 0.09
N TRP A 41 5.52 0.46 1.38
CA TRP A 41 4.54 0.13 2.41
C TRP A 41 3.64 1.33 2.66
N TYR A 42 2.34 1.08 2.72
CA TYR A 42 1.32 2.05 3.09
C TYR A 42 0.54 1.50 4.28
N THR A 43 0.36 2.32 5.29
CA THR A 43 -0.38 2.02 6.52
C THR A 43 -1.56 3.00 6.65
N GLY A 44 -2.57 2.66 7.45
CA GLY A 44 -3.75 3.50 7.64
C GLY A 44 -4.54 3.83 6.35
N VAL A 45 -4.43 3.00 5.32
CA VAL A 45 -4.96 3.29 3.97
C VAL A 45 -6.48 3.41 3.99
N LYS A 46 -7.02 4.48 3.39
CA LYS A 46 -8.46 4.67 3.18
C LYS A 46 -8.85 4.35 1.75
N LYS A 47 -10.14 4.18 1.50
CA LYS A 47 -10.65 3.89 0.17
C LYS A 47 -10.29 5.00 -0.83
N ASP A 48 -10.39 6.26 -0.43
CA ASP A 48 -10.11 7.41 -1.29
C ASP A 48 -8.62 7.54 -1.67
N ASP A 49 -7.72 6.84 -0.97
CA ASP A 49 -6.29 6.83 -1.28
C ASP A 49 -5.96 5.90 -2.45
N VAL A 50 -6.83 4.94 -2.78
CA VAL A 50 -6.55 3.87 -3.77
C VAL A 50 -6.20 4.44 -5.14
N GLU A 51 -6.94 5.43 -5.62
CA GLU A 51 -6.67 6.03 -6.93
C GLU A 51 -5.33 6.80 -6.92
N THR A 52 -4.99 7.46 -5.81
CA THR A 52 -3.73 8.18 -5.65
C THR A 52 -2.55 7.21 -5.63
N ILE A 53 -2.62 6.16 -4.82
CA ILE A 53 -1.60 5.10 -4.75
C ILE A 53 -1.41 4.44 -6.12
N PHE A 54 -2.50 4.17 -6.85
CA PHE A 54 -2.40 3.58 -8.18
C PHE A 54 -1.67 4.50 -9.16
N LYS A 55 -2.03 5.79 -9.21
CA LYS A 55 -1.43 6.75 -10.14
C LYS A 55 0.04 7.03 -9.86
N HIS A 56 0.45 7.06 -8.60
CA HIS A 56 1.85 7.28 -8.23
C HIS A 56 2.64 5.97 -8.32
N SER A 57 2.29 4.97 -7.52
CA SER A 57 3.15 3.80 -7.35
C SER A 57 3.06 2.79 -8.48
N ILE A 58 1.88 2.62 -9.10
CA ILE A 58 1.71 1.60 -10.14
C ILE A 58 2.04 2.17 -11.53
N LEU A 59 1.66 3.42 -11.81
CA LEU A 59 1.88 4.02 -13.12
C LEU A 59 3.22 4.75 -13.26
N LYS A 60 3.80 5.26 -12.16
CA LYS A 60 5.02 6.07 -12.19
C LYS A 60 6.17 5.52 -11.37
N ASP A 61 5.97 4.40 -10.66
CA ASP A 61 6.94 3.82 -9.72
C ASP A 61 7.37 4.81 -8.60
N ASP A 62 6.43 5.65 -8.18
CA ASP A 62 6.65 6.75 -7.23
C ASP A 62 5.83 6.54 -5.95
N PRO A 63 6.38 6.77 -4.74
CA PRO A 63 5.62 6.66 -3.51
C PRO A 63 4.66 7.82 -3.30
N VAL A 64 3.58 7.59 -2.53
CA VAL A 64 2.73 8.66 -2.01
C VAL A 64 3.30 9.10 -0.66
N GLU A 65 4.13 10.15 -0.66
CA GLU A 65 4.92 10.60 0.51
C GLU A 65 4.10 10.74 1.81
N LYS A 66 2.87 11.23 1.73
CA LYS A 66 2.00 11.43 2.91
C LYS A 66 1.44 10.13 3.52
N LEU A 67 1.57 9.00 2.81
CA LEU A 67 1.02 7.69 3.21
C LEU A 67 2.11 6.63 3.40
N ILE A 68 3.29 6.83 2.80
CA ILE A 68 4.33 5.81 2.83
C ILE A 68 4.84 5.63 4.26
N ALA A 69 4.96 4.38 4.68
CA ALA A 69 5.52 4.04 5.96
C ALA A 69 7.03 4.31 5.96
N ASP A 70 7.49 5.00 7.00
CA ASP A 70 8.87 5.37 7.23
C ASP A 70 9.36 4.83 8.58
N GLU A 71 10.58 5.20 9.00
CA GLU A 71 11.12 4.80 10.30
C GLU A 71 10.21 5.18 11.47
N SER A 72 9.59 6.37 11.42
CA SER A 72 8.70 6.84 12.48
C SER A 72 7.45 5.96 12.60
N THR A 73 6.91 5.51 11.47
CA THR A 73 5.79 4.59 11.39
C THR A 73 6.12 3.27 12.07
N TRP A 74 7.31 2.72 11.82
CA TRP A 74 7.71 1.44 12.42
C TRP A 74 8.08 1.55 13.90
N ASP A 75 8.61 2.69 14.33
CA ASP A 75 8.85 2.95 15.74
C ASP A 75 7.53 3.11 16.51
N GLU A 76 6.50 3.72 15.92
CA GLU A 76 5.15 3.72 16.49
C GLU A 76 4.63 2.28 16.70
N LEU A 77 4.77 1.41 15.69
CA LEU A 77 4.36 0.00 15.81
C LEU A 77 5.07 -0.71 16.97
N LYS A 78 6.39 -0.54 17.08
CA LYS A 78 7.19 -1.12 18.18
C LYS A 78 6.72 -0.58 19.53
N ASN A 79 6.42 0.71 19.63
CA ASN A 79 5.97 1.36 20.85
C ASN A 79 4.55 0.91 21.27
N ILE A 80 3.68 0.58 20.30
CA ILE A 80 2.37 -0.01 20.59
C ILE A 80 2.56 -1.43 21.16
N ARG A 81 3.46 -2.22 20.58
CA ARG A 81 3.68 -3.63 20.94
C ARG A 81 4.52 -3.85 22.20
N SER A 82 5.31 -2.86 22.61
CA SER A 82 6.15 -2.92 23.81
C SER A 82 5.42 -2.54 25.10
N LYS A 83 4.17 -2.09 24.99
CA LYS A 83 3.24 -1.87 26.10
C LYS A 83 2.44 -3.13 26.39
#